data_AF-A0A2N5NUZ5-F1
#
_entry.id   AF-A0A2N5NUZ5-F1
#
_cell.length_a   1.000
_cell.length_b   1.000
_cell.length_c   1.000
_cell.angle_alpha   90.00
_cell.angle_beta   90.00
_cell.angle_gamma   90.00
#
_symmetry.space_group_name_H-M   'P 1'
#
loop_
_entity.id
_entity.type
_entity.pdbx_description
1 polymer ?
#
loop_
_entity_poly.entity_id
_entity_poly.type
_entity_poly.pdbx_seq_one_letter_code
_entity_poly.pdbx_strand_id
1 'polypeptide(L)' 'MARRVSIGYQEFEDIIINDLFYVDKTQFIKAWWERRNRVTLITRPRRFGKTLTMN' A
#
# COMPACT_ATOMS: atom_id res chain seq x y z
N MET A 1 5.51 14.92 13.02
CA MET A 1 4.39 15.50 12.23
C MET A 1 3.67 14.38 11.51
N ALA A 2 2.34 14.42 11.39
CA ALA A 2 1.62 13.43 10.59
C ALA A 2 1.93 13.64 9.10
N ARG A 3 2.50 12.62 8.44
CA ARG A 3 2.79 12.68 7.00
C ARG A 3 1.48 12.87 6.21
N ARG A 4 1.50 13.76 5.22
CA ARG A 4 0.31 14.06 4.41
C ARG A 4 -0.03 12.86 3.53
N VAL A 5 -1.30 12.46 3.54
CA VAL A 5 -1.80 11.43 2.61
C VAL A 5 -1.71 11.97 1.19
N SER A 6 -0.90 11.33 0.36
CA SER A 6 -0.68 11.71 -1.03
C SER A 6 -1.96 11.53 -1.86
N ILE A 7 -2.27 12.52 -2.69
CA ILE A 7 -3.39 12.50 -3.64
C ILE A 7 -2.79 12.68 -5.03
N GLY A 8 -3.11 11.77 -5.97
CA GLY A 8 -2.62 11.86 -7.35
C GLY A 8 -1.25 11.20 -7.61
N TYR A 9 -0.50 10.86 -6.55
CA TYR A 9 0.76 10.12 -6.68
C TYR A 9 0.48 8.64 -6.93
N GLN A 10 1.01 8.11 -8.03
CA GLN A 10 0.86 6.71 -8.43
C GLN A 10 2.15 5.92 -8.36
N GLU A 11 3.30 6.59 -8.49
CA GLU A 11 4.61 5.96 -8.45
C GLU A 11 5.18 5.88 -7.03
N PHE A 12 5.84 4.77 -6.73
CA PHE A 12 6.50 4.55 -5.43
C PHE A 12 7.65 5.55 -5.20
N GLU A 13 8.45 5.81 -6.24
CA GLU A 13 9.60 6.70 -6.18
C GLU A 13 9.19 8.11 -5.73
N ASP A 14 8.15 8.69 -6.35
CA ASP A 14 7.65 10.00 -5.98
C ASP A 14 7.22 10.06 -4.51
N ILE A 15 6.60 8.98 -4.00
CA ILE A 15 6.15 8.92 -2.61
C ILE A 15 7.33 8.97 -1.65
N ILE A 16 8.43 8.27 -1.95
CA ILE A 16 9.61 8.22 -1.10
C ILE A 16 10.41 9.52 -1.19
N ILE A 17 10.68 10.04 -2.39
CA ILE A 17 11.44 11.27 -2.60
C ILE A 17 10.77 12.46 -1.92
N ASN A 18 9.43 12.54 -1.99
CA ASN A 18 8.66 13.65 -1.41
C ASN A 18 8.29 13.44 0.08
N ASP A 19 8.84 12.41 0.75
CA ASP A 19 8.53 12.03 2.15
C ASP A 19 7.01 11.95 2.45
N LEU A 20 6.25 11.42 1.50
CA LEU A 20 4.80 11.33 1.59
C LEU A 20 4.37 10.12 2.42
N PHE A 21 3.11 10.14 2.85
CA PHE A 21 2.54 9.02 3.58
C PHE A 21 2.48 7.76 2.70
N TYR A 22 3.25 6.75 3.09
CA TYR A 22 3.29 5.43 2.47
C TYR A 22 2.89 4.36 3.48
N VAL A 23 2.12 3.36 3.01
CA VAL A 23 1.80 2.17 3.78
C VAL A 23 2.53 1.00 3.16
N ASP A 24 3.58 0.55 3.86
CA ASP A 24 4.29 -0.67 3.54
C ASP A 24 3.38 -1.88 3.82
N LYS A 25 3.22 -2.73 2.81
CA LYS A 25 2.37 -3.93 2.85
C LYS A 25 3.18 -5.20 2.62
N THR A 26 4.51 -5.11 2.55
CA THR A 26 5.40 -6.22 2.18
C THR A 26 5.21 -7.42 3.12
N GLN A 27 5.24 -7.18 4.43
CA GLN A 27 5.05 -8.25 5.42
C GLN A 27 3.64 -8.86 5.34
N PHE A 28 2.61 -8.03 5.12
CA PHE A 28 1.24 -8.52 4.95
C PHE A 28 1.11 -9.43 3.72
N ILE A 29 1.67 -9.02 2.58
CA ILE A 29 1.64 -9.81 1.33
C ILE A 29 2.39 -11.12 1.53
N LYS A 30 3.56 -11.10 2.19
CA LYS A 30 4.31 -12.32 2.51
C LYS A 30 3.49 -13.30 3.35
N ALA A 31 2.92 -12.82 4.46
CA ALA A 31 2.10 -13.66 5.34
C ALA A 31 0.84 -14.17 4.64
N TRP A 32 0.24 -13.36 3.75
CA TRP A 32 -0.90 -13.77 2.94
C TRP A 32 -0.53 -14.87 1.94
N TRP A 33 0.60 -14.74 1.26
CA TRP A 33 1.13 -15.73 0.32
C TRP A 33 1.41 -17.07 0.99
N GLU A 34 2.04 -17.05 2.16
CA GLU A 34 2.38 -18.25 2.93
C GLU A 34 1.14 -19.01 3.44
N ARG A 35 0.02 -18.32 3.68
CA ARG A 35 -1.23 -18.94 4.14
C ARG A 35 -1.96 -19.78 3.08
N ARG A 36 -1.58 -19.68 1.80
CA ARG A 36 -2.16 -20.46 0.69
C ARG A 36 -3.71 -20.43 0.60
N ASN A 37 -4.32 -19.30 0.95
CA ASN A 37 -5.77 -19.13 0.87
C ASN A 37 -6.25 -19.04 -0.59
N ARG A 38 -7.33 -19.75 -0.95
CA ARG A 38 -7.93 -19.72 -2.30
C ARG A 38 -8.55 -18.37 -2.67
N VAL A 39 -9.17 -17.71 -1.69
CA VAL A 39 -9.79 -16.38 -1.83
C VAL A 39 -9.50 -15.59 -0.55
N THR A 40 -9.25 -14.28 -0.65
CA THR A 40 -9.09 -13.41 0.51
C THR A 40 -9.71 -12.05 0.25
N LEU A 41 -10.64 -11.65 1.10
CA LEU A 41 -11.21 -10.31 1.11
C LEU A 41 -10.30 -9.38 1.92
N ILE A 42 -9.75 -8.35 1.29
CA ILE A 42 -8.90 -7.36 1.95
C ILE A 42 -9.67 -6.04 2.05
N THR A 43 -10.27 -5.78 3.21
CA THR A 43 -10.87 -4.47 3.51
C THR A 43 -9.76 -3.48 3.86
N ARG A 44 -9.76 -2.32 3.19
CA ARG A 44 -8.77 -1.27 3.44
C ARG A 44 -9.35 0.12 3.15
N PRO A 45 -9.01 1.16 3.94
CA PRO A 45 -9.52 2.51 3.75
C PRO A 45 -9.16 3.13 2.40
N ARG A 46 -9.82 4.23 2.04
CA ARG A 46 -9.47 5.03 0.85
C ARG A 46 -8.05 5.60 1.03
N ARG A 47 -7.28 5.66 -0.06
CA ARG A 47 -5.87 6.15 -0.13
C ARG A 47 -4.80 5.29 0.54
N PHE A 48 -5.11 4.05 0.94
CA PHE A 48 -4.11 3.10 1.46
C PHE A 48 -3.34 2.37 0.36
N GLY A 49 -2.99 3.08 -0.73
CA GLY A 49 -2.17 2.55 -1.83
C GLY A 49 -2.71 1.26 -2.45
N LYS A 50 -4.01 1.19 -2.76
CA LYS A 50 -4.61 0.04 -3.46
C LYS A 50 -4.03 -0.10 -4.87
N THR A 51 -4.01 1.00 -5.62
CA THR A 51 -3.45 1.10 -6.97
C THR A 51 -1.96 0.77 -6.99
N LEU A 52 -1.18 1.39 -6.10
CA LEU A 52 0.27 1.15 -5.92
C LEU A 52 0.63 -0.32 -5.59
N THR A 53 -0.34 -1.13 -5.15
CA THR A 53 -0.12 -2.55 -4.85
C THR A 53 -0.52 -3.48 -6.00
N MET A 54 -1.27 -2.99 -6.99
CA MET A 54 -1.83 -3.80 -8.08
C MET A 54 -1.24 -3.48 -9.46
N ASN A 55 -0.63 -2.31 -9.62
CA ASN A 55 0.17 -1.93 -10.78
C ASN A 55 1.64 -2.16 -10.46
#